data_AF-A0AA35T2V6-F1
#
_entry.id   AF-A0AA35T2V6-F1
#
_cell.length_a   1.000
_cell.length_b   1.000
_cell.length_c   1.000
_cell.angle_alpha   90.00
_cell.angle_beta   90.00
_cell.angle_gamma   90.00
#
_symmetry.space_group_name_H-M   'P 1'
#
loop_
_entity.id
_entity.type
_entity.pdbx_description
1 polymer ?
#
loop_
_entity_poly.entity_id
_entity_poly.type
_entity_poly.pdbx_seq_one_letter_code
_entity_poly.pdbx_strand_id
1 'polypeptide(L)'
;MILETDAGWLTAEEAGGGQVRVDMGPARLDWRDIPLARAADTLHVAVGAGPLGDAVAVNMGNPHAVFFVDDADAVPLEALGPGLEIDPLFPEHANIGVAQRLADDRLRLRVWERGAGLTQACGTGACAAAVAGARRGLTGRSVTVVLDGGELGILWREDGHVEMTGPTAASFSGVLPG
;
A
#
# COMPACT_ATOMS: atom_id res chain seq x y z
N MET A 1 7.87 -11.97 -17.83
CA MET A 1 8.13 -10.68 -18.51
C MET A 1 8.77 -9.74 -17.51
N ILE A 2 9.76 -8.95 -17.92
CA ILE A 2 10.37 -7.93 -17.05
C ILE A 2 9.76 -6.58 -17.45
N LEU A 3 9.25 -5.82 -16.48
CA LEU A 3 8.69 -4.48 -16.63
C LEU A 3 9.65 -3.48 -16.00
N GLU A 4 10.05 -2.45 -16.75
CA GLU A 4 10.84 -1.34 -16.20
C GLU A 4 9.86 -0.28 -15.67
N THR A 5 10.05 0.14 -14.42
CA THR A 5 9.27 1.20 -13.77
C THR A 5 10.21 2.19 -13.08
N ASP A 6 9.70 3.36 -12.70
CA ASP A 6 10.47 4.35 -11.91
C ASP A 6 10.97 3.79 -10.56
N ALA A 7 10.38 2.69 -10.07
CA ALA A 7 10.79 1.97 -8.87
C ALA A 7 11.81 0.82 -9.14
N GLY A 8 12.19 0.57 -10.40
CA GLY A 8 13.10 -0.49 -10.83
C GLY A 8 12.44 -1.57 -11.71
N TRP A 9 13.18 -2.66 -11.95
CA TRP A 9 12.72 -3.81 -12.73
C TRP A 9 11.75 -4.67 -11.92
N LEU A 10 10.51 -4.82 -12.40
CA LEU A 10 9.50 -5.72 -11.84
C LEU A 10 9.45 -7.00 -12.68
N THR A 11 9.53 -8.16 -12.04
CA THR A 11 9.37 -9.45 -12.72
C THR A 11 7.92 -9.88 -12.64
N ALA A 12 7.26 -10.02 -13.79
CA ALA A 12 5.89 -10.48 -13.90
C ALA A 12 5.83 -11.89 -14.52
N GLU A 13 5.06 -12.79 -13.93
CA GLU A 13 4.81 -14.14 -14.44
C GLU A 13 3.31 -14.44 -14.53
N GLU A 14 2.93 -15.29 -15.50
CA GLU A 14 1.56 -15.78 -15.59
C GLU A 14 1.31 -16.74 -14.42
N ALA A 15 0.30 -16.44 -13.60
CA ALA A 15 -0.07 -17.27 -12.45
C ALA A 15 -1.19 -18.26 -12.77
N GLY A 16 -1.54 -18.41 -14.06
CA GLY A 16 -2.65 -19.22 -14.56
C GLY A 16 -4.01 -18.55 -14.38
N GLY A 17 -4.99 -18.97 -15.19
CA GLY A 17 -6.39 -18.52 -15.06
C GLY A 17 -6.61 -17.02 -15.30
N GLY A 18 -5.76 -16.37 -16.11
CA GLY A 18 -5.85 -14.92 -16.38
C GLY A 18 -5.30 -14.03 -15.27
N GLN A 19 -4.58 -14.58 -14.30
CA GLN A 19 -3.89 -13.84 -13.26
C GLN A 19 -2.42 -13.62 -13.61
N VAL A 20 -1.90 -12.49 -13.17
CA VAL A 20 -0.46 -12.17 -13.23
C VAL A 20 0.05 -11.98 -11.82
N ARG A 21 1.20 -12.59 -11.56
CA ARG A 21 1.99 -12.34 -10.35
C ARG A 21 3.14 -11.42 -10.69
N VAL A 22 3.38 -10.43 -9.85
CA VAL A 22 4.47 -9.47 -9.98
C VAL A 22 5.26 -9.46 -8.68
N ASP A 23 6.57 -9.62 -8.75
CA ASP A 23 7.47 -9.27 -7.64
C ASP A 23 7.58 -7.75 -7.60
N MET A 24 6.97 -7.14 -6.58
CA MET A 24 6.91 -5.71 -6.33
C MET A 24 8.17 -5.18 -5.64
N GLY A 25 9.17 -6.05 -5.40
CA GLY A 25 10.40 -5.72 -4.72
C GLY A 25 10.28 -5.76 -3.19
N PRO A 26 11.36 -5.39 -2.48
CA PRO A 26 11.40 -5.45 -1.02
C PRO A 26 10.61 -4.31 -0.36
N ALA A 27 9.87 -4.65 0.70
CA ALA A 27 9.26 -3.66 1.56
C ALA A 27 10.33 -2.96 2.43
N ARG A 28 10.40 -1.63 2.33
CA ARG A 28 11.31 -0.78 3.11
C ARG A 28 10.62 -0.29 4.38
N LEU A 29 11.23 -0.57 5.53
CA LEU A 29 10.59 -0.42 6.85
C LEU A 29 11.33 0.54 7.80
N ASP A 30 12.58 0.89 7.51
CA ASP A 30 13.33 1.89 8.27
C ASP A 30 12.82 3.29 7.93
N TRP A 31 12.76 4.17 8.92
CA TRP A 31 12.24 5.53 8.75
C TRP A 31 13.00 6.34 7.68
N ARG A 32 14.29 6.07 7.46
CA ARG A 32 15.10 6.73 6.42
C ARG A 32 14.75 6.23 5.03
N ASP A 33 14.40 4.96 4.92
CA ASP A 33 13.97 4.36 3.66
C ASP A 33 12.51 4.69 3.32
N ILE A 34 11.69 5.14 4.29
CA ILE A 34 10.32 5.68 4.10
C ILE A 34 10.31 7.22 3.93
N PRO A 35 11.47 7.79 3.59
CA PRO A 35 11.88 9.17 3.90
C PRO A 35 11.02 9.95 4.92
N LEU A 36 10.95 9.51 6.18
CA LEU A 36 10.34 10.32 7.25
C LEU A 36 11.25 11.51 7.62
N ALA A 37 10.67 12.66 7.94
CA ALA A 37 11.40 13.87 8.30
C ALA A 37 12.31 13.72 9.55
N ARG A 38 12.02 12.72 10.40
CA ARG A 38 12.77 12.42 11.62
C ARG A 38 12.58 10.97 12.01
N ALA A 39 13.45 10.47 12.89
CA ALA A 39 13.32 9.14 13.47
C ALA A 39 11.95 8.98 14.18
N ALA A 40 11.27 7.89 13.85
CA ALA A 40 9.98 7.51 14.41
C ALA A 40 9.84 5.98 14.44
N ASP A 41 8.96 5.49 15.30
CA ASP A 41 8.52 4.09 15.23
C ASP A 41 7.60 3.91 14.02
N THR A 42 8.07 3.20 13.01
CA THR A 42 7.32 3.01 11.75
C THR A 42 6.15 2.04 11.90
N LEU A 43 6.00 1.36 13.04
CA LEU A 43 4.77 0.63 13.38
C LEU A 43 3.70 1.56 13.92
N HIS A 44 4.07 2.68 14.55
CA HIS A 44 3.20 3.53 15.37
C HIS A 44 3.45 5.01 15.09
N VAL A 45 3.30 5.42 13.83
CA VAL A 45 3.54 6.79 13.38
C VAL A 45 2.37 7.69 13.79
N ALA A 46 2.66 8.67 14.65
CA ALA A 46 1.66 9.57 15.23
C ALA A 46 1.25 10.72 14.28
N VAL A 47 0.59 10.37 13.18
CA VAL A 47 0.07 11.29 12.15
C VAL A 47 -1.46 11.20 12.03
N GLY A 48 -2.15 10.97 13.14
CA GLY A 48 -3.60 10.75 13.18
C GLY A 48 -4.43 12.00 12.90
N ALA A 49 -5.62 11.81 12.32
CA ALA A 49 -6.60 12.87 12.10
C ALA A 49 -8.03 12.34 12.23
N GLY A 50 -8.89 13.06 12.95
CA GLY A 50 -10.27 12.64 13.18
C GLY A 50 -10.34 11.27 13.88
N PRO A 51 -11.01 10.26 13.30
CA PRO A 51 -11.09 8.92 13.86
C PRO A 51 -9.81 8.09 13.66
N LEU A 52 -8.84 8.58 12.87
CA LEU A 52 -7.62 7.86 12.56
C LEU A 52 -6.59 8.06 13.68
N GLY A 53 -6.16 6.95 14.28
CA GLY A 53 -5.12 6.90 15.30
C GLY A 53 -3.72 6.99 14.72
N ASP A 54 -2.84 6.06 15.11
CA ASP A 54 -1.51 5.96 14.53
C ASP A 54 -1.50 5.13 13.24
N ALA A 55 -0.49 5.36 12.41
CA ALA A 55 -0.30 4.64 11.15
C ALA A 55 0.90 3.69 11.24
N VAL A 56 0.89 2.67 10.36
CA VAL A 56 2.10 1.95 9.99
C VAL A 56 2.65 2.58 8.72
N ALA A 57 3.93 2.98 8.76
CA ALA A 57 4.62 3.48 7.59
C ALA A 57 5.40 2.36 6.89
N VAL A 58 5.24 2.29 5.57
CA VAL A 58 5.89 1.31 4.68
C VAL A 58 6.26 2.01 3.38
N ASN A 59 7.40 1.67 2.78
CA ASN A 59 7.76 2.13 1.45
C ASN A 59 7.87 0.94 0.47
N MET A 60 7.11 1.03 -0.62
CA MET A 60 7.05 0.05 -1.72
C MET A 60 7.57 0.64 -3.06
N GLY A 61 8.58 1.52 -2.97
CA GLY A 61 9.03 2.41 -4.05
C GLY A 61 8.48 3.84 -3.90
N ASN A 62 7.41 4.02 -3.13
CA ASN A 62 6.87 5.29 -2.66
C ASN A 62 6.34 5.17 -1.21
N PRO A 63 6.24 6.28 -0.44
CA PRO A 63 5.79 6.24 0.95
C PRO A 63 4.29 5.92 1.08
N HIS A 64 3.94 5.07 2.05
CA HIS A 64 2.57 4.76 2.45
C HIS A 64 2.41 4.90 3.96
N ALA A 65 1.29 5.48 4.39
CA ALA A 65 0.82 5.47 5.76
C ALA A 65 -0.50 4.69 5.83
N VAL A 66 -0.49 3.55 6.51
CA VAL A 66 -1.64 2.65 6.61
C VAL A 66 -2.25 2.73 8.01
N PHE A 67 -3.51 3.15 8.08
CA PHE A 67 -4.30 3.24 9.30
C PHE A 67 -5.22 2.03 9.39
N PHE A 68 -5.23 1.33 10.53
CA PHE A 68 -6.19 0.25 10.78
C PHE A 68 -7.39 0.77 11.56
N VAL A 69 -8.59 0.49 11.04
CA VAL A 69 -9.87 0.95 11.61
C VAL A 69 -10.89 -0.19 11.64
N ASP A 70 -11.94 0.00 12.43
CA ASP A 70 -13.04 -0.98 12.54
C ASP A 70 -13.94 -1.00 11.30
N ASP A 71 -14.12 0.14 10.63
CA ASP A 71 -14.92 0.29 9.40
C ASP A 71 -14.23 1.29 8.46
N ALA A 72 -13.70 0.79 7.34
CA ALA A 72 -12.98 1.62 6.38
C ALA A 72 -13.91 2.52 5.54
N ASP A 73 -15.17 2.11 5.32
CA ASP A 73 -16.14 2.85 4.51
C ASP A 73 -16.73 4.02 5.29
N ALA A 74 -16.75 3.95 6.63
CA ALA A 74 -17.18 5.03 7.52
C ALA A 74 -16.16 6.19 7.64
N VAL A 75 -14.90 6.00 7.22
CA VAL A 75 -13.87 7.04 7.31
C VAL A 75 -14.06 8.07 6.18
N PRO A 76 -14.14 9.37 6.49
CA PRO A 76 -14.25 10.44 5.49
C PRO A 76 -12.88 10.73 4.86
N LEU A 77 -12.34 9.75 4.14
CA LEU A 77 -10.97 9.77 3.61
C LEU A 77 -10.74 10.92 2.64
N GLU A 78 -11.76 11.36 1.90
CA GLU A 78 -11.69 12.51 1.00
C GLU A 78 -11.49 13.84 1.74
N ALA A 79 -11.95 13.93 3.00
CA ALA A 79 -11.76 15.11 3.84
C ALA A 79 -10.43 15.08 4.61
N LEU A 80 -9.97 13.89 5.01
CA LEU A 80 -8.77 13.71 5.83
C LEU A 80 -7.50 13.53 4.99
N GLY A 81 -7.62 12.83 3.86
CA GLY A 81 -6.54 12.44 2.96
C GLY A 81 -5.61 13.60 2.56
N PRO A 82 -6.11 14.76 2.09
CA PRO A 82 -5.25 15.87 1.70
C PRO A 82 -4.32 16.37 2.81
N GLY A 83 -4.80 16.41 4.06
CA GLY A 83 -3.99 16.88 5.19
C GLY A 83 -2.97 15.85 5.64
N LEU A 84 -3.33 14.57 5.59
CA LEU A 84 -2.46 13.44 5.93
C LEU A 84 -1.37 13.22 4.88
N GLU A 85 -1.71 13.37 3.60
CA GLU A 85 -0.79 13.26 2.46
C GLU A 85 0.40 14.21 2.62
N ILE A 86 0.15 15.46 3.03
CA ILE A 86 1.15 16.52 3.15
C ILE A 86 1.65 16.73 4.58
N ASP A 87 1.41 15.78 5.50
CA ASP A 87 1.86 15.89 6.87
C ASP A 87 3.38 16.18 6.89
N PRO A 88 3.86 17.16 7.69
CA PRO A 88 5.28 17.53 7.72
C PRO A 88 6.25 16.37 8.02
N LEU A 89 5.76 15.26 8.57
CA LEU A 89 6.55 14.04 8.77
C LEU A 89 6.88 13.31 7.45
N PHE A 90 6.14 13.57 6.37
CA PHE A 90 6.37 13.02 5.03
C PHE A 90 6.83 14.13 4.06
N PRO A 91 8.13 14.49 4.02
CA PRO A 91 8.67 15.48 3.08
C PRO A 91 8.38 15.19 1.60
N GLU A 92 8.28 13.90 1.24
CA GLU A 92 7.95 13.46 -0.12
C GLU A 92 6.44 13.21 -0.31
N HIS A 93 5.63 13.60 0.66
CA HIS A 93 4.23 13.23 0.84
C HIS A 93 4.03 11.70 0.95
N ALA A 94 2.85 11.26 1.34
CA ALA A 94 2.53 9.84 1.45
C ALA A 94 1.18 9.48 0.83
N ASN A 95 1.08 8.25 0.34
CA ASN A 95 -0.22 7.65 0.05
C ASN A 95 -0.87 7.22 1.36
N ILE A 96 -2.17 7.51 1.51
CA ILE A 96 -2.89 7.29 2.76
C ILE A 96 -3.85 6.11 2.57
N GLY A 97 -3.54 5.00 3.23
CA GLY A 97 -4.35 3.79 3.22
C GLY A 97 -5.19 3.67 4.49
N VAL A 98 -6.49 3.44 4.34
CA VAL A 98 -7.39 3.09 5.44
C VAL A 98 -7.78 1.63 5.27
N ALA A 99 -7.29 0.79 6.18
CA ALA A 99 -7.45 -0.65 6.15
C ALA A 99 -8.38 -1.12 7.27
N GLN A 100 -9.25 -2.08 6.95
CA GLN A 100 -10.09 -2.78 7.90
C GLN A 100 -9.79 -4.28 7.79
N ARG A 101 -9.60 -4.93 8.94
CA ARG A 101 -9.46 -6.40 8.97
C ARG A 101 -10.83 -7.04 8.82
N LEU A 102 -11.03 -7.79 7.74
CA LEU A 102 -12.25 -8.56 7.50
C LEU A 102 -12.11 -10.00 8.01
N ALA A 103 -10.90 -10.57 7.92
CA ALA A 103 -10.52 -11.87 8.43
C ALA A 103 -9.00 -11.93 8.67
N ASP A 104 -8.48 -13.04 9.19
CA ASP A 104 -7.05 -13.25 9.47
C ASP A 104 -6.17 -13.17 8.20
N ASP A 105 -6.76 -13.45 7.04
CA ASP A 105 -6.14 -13.46 5.72
C ASP A 105 -6.84 -12.51 4.74
N ARG A 106 -7.63 -11.55 5.25
CA ARG A 106 -8.40 -10.63 4.39
C ARG A 106 -8.51 -9.22 4.94
N LEU A 107 -8.12 -8.25 4.13
CA LEU A 107 -8.21 -6.82 4.42
C LEU A 107 -9.13 -6.11 3.41
N ARG A 108 -9.91 -5.15 3.89
CA ARG A 108 -10.51 -4.10 3.06
C ARG A 108 -9.58 -2.90 3.07
N LEU A 109 -9.35 -2.27 1.91
CA LEU A 109 -8.47 -1.11 1.79
C LEU A 109 -9.10 -0.02 0.91
N ARG A 110 -9.13 1.22 1.42
CA ARG A 110 -9.36 2.45 0.64
C ARG A 110 -8.08 3.28 0.62
N VAL A 111 -7.76 3.90 -0.50
CA VAL A 111 -6.51 4.65 -0.68
C VAL A 111 -6.79 6.05 -1.19
N TRP A 112 -6.19 7.04 -0.52
CA TRP A 112 -5.97 8.37 -1.06
C TRP A 112 -4.54 8.44 -1.60
N GLU A 113 -4.41 8.53 -2.91
CA GLU A 113 -3.10 8.54 -3.59
C GLU A 113 -2.54 9.96 -3.71
N ARG A 114 -1.23 10.03 -3.49
CA ARG A 114 -0.44 11.25 -3.59
C ARG A 114 -0.63 11.90 -4.97
N GLY A 115 -1.16 13.12 -4.99
CA GLY A 115 -1.39 13.90 -6.21
C GLY A 115 -2.52 13.41 -7.13
N ALA A 116 -3.21 12.31 -6.80
CA ALA A 116 -4.32 11.76 -7.59
C ALA A 116 -5.67 11.78 -6.85
N GLY A 117 -5.65 11.76 -5.51
CA GLY A 117 -6.86 11.71 -4.68
C GLY A 117 -7.37 10.27 -4.48
N LEU A 118 -8.67 10.11 -4.25
CA LEU A 118 -9.25 8.78 -4.02
C LEU A 118 -9.17 7.91 -5.29
N THR A 119 -8.50 6.77 -5.20
CA THR A 119 -8.36 5.84 -6.34
C THR A 119 -9.08 4.52 -6.11
N GLN A 120 -9.48 3.89 -7.22
CA GLN A 120 -10.21 2.62 -7.19
C GLN A 120 -9.30 1.43 -6.86
N ALA A 121 -8.03 1.48 -7.25
CA ALA A 121 -7.07 0.43 -6.98
C ALA A 121 -5.64 1.01 -6.96
N CYS A 122 -4.88 0.67 -5.92
CA CYS A 122 -3.47 1.03 -5.78
C CYS A 122 -2.66 -0.23 -5.48
N GLY A 123 -1.88 -0.74 -6.44
CA GLY A 123 -1.12 -1.98 -6.26
C GLY A 123 -0.06 -1.89 -5.16
N THR A 124 0.69 -0.78 -5.11
CA THR A 124 1.68 -0.54 -4.04
C THR A 124 1.01 -0.27 -2.69
N GLY A 125 -0.16 0.37 -2.68
CA GLY A 125 -0.98 0.55 -1.46
C GLY A 125 -1.48 -0.77 -0.88
N ALA A 126 -1.94 -1.70 -1.73
CA ALA A 126 -2.31 -3.05 -1.30
C ALA A 126 -1.11 -3.81 -0.71
N CYS A 127 0.05 -3.72 -1.37
CA CYS A 127 1.30 -4.28 -0.85
C CYS A 127 1.66 -3.71 0.53
N ALA A 128 1.60 -2.38 0.67
CA ALA A 128 1.89 -1.69 1.93
C ALA A 128 0.93 -2.11 3.04
N ALA A 129 -0.37 -2.21 2.75
CA ALA A 129 -1.39 -2.62 3.74
C ALA A 129 -1.19 -4.07 4.21
N ALA A 130 -0.85 -4.99 3.30
CA ALA A 130 -0.54 -6.37 3.64
C ALA A 130 0.69 -6.47 4.56
N VAL A 131 1.78 -5.79 4.22
CA VAL A 131 3.00 -5.73 5.04
C VAL A 131 2.69 -5.10 6.40
N ALA A 132 1.95 -4.00 6.43
CA ALA A 132 1.54 -3.33 7.65
C ALA A 132 0.70 -4.24 8.57
N GLY A 133 -0.24 -5.00 8.01
CA GLY A 133 -1.10 -5.93 8.74
C GLY A 133 -0.30 -7.05 9.38
N ALA A 134 0.62 -7.65 8.62
CA ALA A 134 1.54 -8.67 9.12
C ALA A 134 2.43 -8.12 10.25
N ARG A 135 2.99 -6.91 10.06
CA ARG A 135 3.85 -6.24 11.04
C ARG A 135 3.13 -5.90 12.35
N ARG A 136 1.84 -5.58 12.30
CA ARG A 136 0.98 -5.36 13.49
C ARG A 136 0.43 -6.66 14.09
N GLY A 137 0.72 -7.83 13.51
CA GLY A 137 0.15 -9.11 13.94
C GLY A 137 -1.37 -9.21 13.72
N LEU A 138 -1.92 -8.38 12.84
CA LEU A 138 -3.34 -8.38 12.50
C LEU A 138 -3.67 -9.44 11.46
N THR A 139 -2.71 -9.77 10.59
CA THR A 139 -2.84 -10.79 9.55
C THR A 139 -1.59 -11.65 9.47
N GLY A 140 -1.68 -12.73 8.70
CA GLY A 140 -0.50 -13.44 8.21
C GLY A 140 0.25 -12.64 7.12
N ARG A 141 1.28 -13.27 6.54
CA ARG A 141 2.07 -12.68 5.44
C ARG A 141 1.49 -12.95 4.04
N SER A 142 0.48 -13.82 3.95
CA SER A 142 -0.31 -14.07 2.74
C SER A 142 -1.73 -13.58 3.00
N VAL A 143 -2.20 -12.61 2.23
CA VAL A 143 -3.46 -11.91 2.51
C VAL A 143 -4.13 -11.46 1.22
N THR A 144 -5.45 -11.55 1.18
CA THR A 144 -6.25 -10.94 0.11
C THR A 144 -6.65 -9.53 0.50
N VAL A 145 -6.32 -8.55 -0.33
CA VAL A 145 -6.68 -7.14 -0.16
C VAL A 145 -7.82 -6.79 -1.11
N VAL A 146 -8.95 -6.39 -0.54
CA VAL A 146 -10.16 -5.97 -1.24
C VAL A 146 -10.13 -4.45 -1.42
N LEU A 147 -9.98 -4.02 -2.67
CA LEU A 147 -10.06 -2.62 -3.12
C LEU A 147 -11.42 -2.37 -3.80
N ASP A 148 -11.72 -1.12 -4.11
CA ASP A 148 -12.95 -0.77 -4.84
C ASP A 148 -12.94 -1.37 -6.26
N GLY A 149 -11.76 -1.41 -6.88
CA GLY A 149 -11.53 -1.94 -8.23
C GLY A 149 -11.35 -3.46 -8.31
N GLY A 150 -11.36 -4.19 -7.20
CA GLY A 150 -11.22 -5.64 -7.16
C GLY A 150 -10.30 -6.17 -6.07
N GLU A 151 -9.96 -7.46 -6.15
CA GLU A 151 -9.14 -8.14 -5.15
C GLU A 151 -7.73 -8.40 -5.66
N LEU A 152 -6.75 -8.21 -4.79
CA LEU A 152 -5.34 -8.55 -5.01
C LEU A 152 -4.87 -9.51 -3.93
N GLY A 153 -4.24 -10.62 -4.32
CA GLY A 153 -3.54 -11.52 -3.42
C GLY A 153 -2.12 -11.02 -3.19
N ILE A 154 -1.73 -10.81 -1.94
CA ILE A 154 -0.40 -10.30 -1.56
C ILE A 154 0.32 -11.34 -0.71
N LEU A 155 1.58 -11.63 -1.06
CA LEU A 155 2.48 -12.44 -0.27
C LEU A 155 3.73 -11.63 0.09
N TRP A 156 3.97 -11.41 1.39
CA TRP A 156 5.21 -10.86 1.89
C TRP A 156 6.17 -11.99 2.28
N ARG A 157 7.22 -12.18 1.49
CA ARG A 157 8.17 -13.30 1.58
C ARG A 157 9.17 -13.12 2.72
N GLU A 158 9.78 -14.23 3.14
CA GLU A 158 10.81 -14.26 4.21
C GLU A 158 12.05 -13.42 3.90
N ASP A 159 12.38 -13.23 2.62
CA ASP A 159 13.47 -12.34 2.17
C ASP A 159 13.07 -10.86 2.08
N GLY A 160 11.83 -10.52 2.47
CA GLY A 160 11.32 -9.15 2.50
C GLY A 160 10.65 -8.69 1.21
N HIS A 161 10.72 -9.46 0.12
CA HIS A 161 10.03 -9.17 -1.14
C HIS A 161 8.51 -9.30 -1.01
N VAL A 162 7.77 -8.51 -1.78
CA VAL A 162 6.31 -8.57 -1.83
C VAL A 162 5.87 -9.02 -3.21
N GLU A 163 5.16 -10.13 -3.28
CA GLU A 163 4.52 -10.60 -4.50
C GLU A 163 3.06 -10.18 -4.51
N MET A 164 2.64 -9.57 -5.62
CA MET A 164 1.26 -9.17 -5.87
C MET A 164 0.69 -10.03 -6.99
N THR A 165 -0.45 -10.68 -6.73
CA THR A 165 -1.20 -11.46 -7.71
C THR A 165 -2.57 -10.84 -7.91
N GLY A 166 -2.95 -10.59 -9.16
CA GLY A 166 -4.27 -10.06 -9.49
C GLY A 166 -4.70 -10.41 -10.91
N PRO A 167 -5.98 -10.20 -11.25
CA PRO A 167 -6.43 -10.32 -12.62
C PRO A 167 -5.67 -9.34 -13.52
N THR A 168 -5.42 -9.71 -14.78
CA THR A 168 -4.87 -8.80 -15.79
C THR A 168 -5.88 -7.70 -16.13
N ALA A 169 -5.96 -6.67 -15.30
CA ALA A 169 -6.48 -5.37 -15.70
C ALA A 169 -5.25 -4.47 -15.87
N ALA A 170 -5.00 -4.03 -17.10
CA ALA A 170 -3.85 -3.19 -17.44
C ALA A 170 -3.77 -1.98 -16.50
N SER A 171 -2.82 -2.01 -15.56
CA SER A 171 -2.63 -0.95 -14.57
C SER A 171 -1.93 0.29 -15.15
N PHE A 172 -1.44 0.22 -16.38
CA PHE A 172 -0.72 1.33 -17.02
C PHE A 172 -0.82 1.27 -18.54
N SER A 173 -1.29 2.35 -19.16
CA SER A 173 -1.01 2.70 -20.55
C SER A 173 -0.32 4.06 -20.56
N GLY A 174 0.99 4.07 -20.81
CA GLY A 174 1.76 5.28 -21.07
C GLY A 174 2.24 5.26 -22.51
N VAL A 175 2.03 6.36 -23.24
CA VAL A 175 2.76 6.64 -24.48
C VAL A 175 3.82 7.67 -24.14
N LEU A 176 5.10 7.31 -24.31
CA LEU A 176 6.18 8.30 -24.25
C LEU A 176 6.14 9.13 -25.54
N PRO A 177 5.99 10.47 -25.48
CA PRO A 177 6.30 11.29 -26.63
C PRO A 177 7.81 11.29 -26.83
N GLY A 178 8.23 10.98 -28.07
CA GLY A 178 9.63 11.03 -28.49
C GLY A 178 10.16 12.44 -28.72
#